data_AF-A0A7V5UIV0-F1
#
_entry.id   AF-A0A7V5UIV0-F1
#
_cell.length_a   1.000
_cell.length_b   1.000
_cell.length_c   1.000
_cell.angle_alpha   90.00
_cell.angle_beta   90.00
_cell.angle_gamma   90.00
#
_symmetry.space_group_name_H-M   'P 1'
#
loop_
_entity.id
_entity.type
_entity.pdbx_description
1 polymer ?
#
loop_
_entity_poly.entity_id
_entity_poly.type
_entity_poly.pdbx_seq_one_letter_code
_entity_poly.pdbx_strand_id
1 'polypeptide(L)'
;MRPPFPLLAEKNQPMMSRLHLPASVYWLASLLPSTERTLFSLRSRRWFVWILLSAFGVPVLQAAGEPPAGTDDVRPRIIAHRGASSERPENTLPAIERAIEVGADAIEIDVRTSYDGVLFLLHDTTLDRTTDGTGPATQLTMAQLRQLDAGSHFDARYRNTRIPTLIEALEACRGRIDLLLDLKEAGDSYARKVAEAVRTHGDSRRVILGVHSVEQAQRFRRLLPQSRQLAFLPSPNEIEAFASAGSETIRLWPRWLPSADSHGKTPVQRVRAMGRRLQLNASSGTPQDLLPLLEYAPDDLLVDDPRQALATLETWSTHRGKWQWLRERVDVRGGTTIVPWIAEVGAPTFLNRNYTMLELPDELQGRPRWMFAGGEGDRVTMRFRKATVVFAVFEYNDT
;
A
#
# COMPACT_ATOMS: atom_id res chain seq x y z
N MET A 1 40.23 36.61 -40.94
CA MET A 1 40.10 36.27 -42.38
C MET A 1 39.49 34.88 -42.50
N ARG A 2 38.72 34.61 -43.56
CA ARG A 2 38.16 33.28 -43.95
C ARG A 2 39.16 32.51 -44.86
N PRO A 3 38.87 31.28 -45.34
CA PRO A 3 38.36 30.07 -44.67
C PRO A 3 39.45 28.96 -44.78
N PRO A 4 39.45 27.87 -45.60
CA PRO A 4 38.45 27.17 -46.45
C PRO A 4 38.12 25.71 -46.02
N PHE A 5 37.17 25.09 -46.72
CA PHE A 5 36.97 23.63 -46.85
C PHE A 5 38.01 23.00 -47.81
N PRO A 6 38.09 21.66 -47.89
CA PRO A 6 37.61 21.04 -49.15
C PRO A 6 36.65 19.84 -48.96
N LEU A 7 36.01 19.45 -50.07
CA LEU A 7 35.03 18.37 -50.24
C LEU A 7 35.65 17.20 -51.06
N LEU A 8 34.85 16.13 -51.27
CA LEU A 8 35.06 14.94 -52.14
C LEU A 8 35.80 13.75 -51.49
N ALA A 9 35.43 12.47 -51.69
CA ALA A 9 34.22 11.87 -52.28
C ALA A 9 34.05 10.38 -51.88
N GLU A 10 32.81 9.87 -51.96
CA GLU A 10 32.33 8.47 -52.13
C GLU A 10 33.15 7.25 -51.64
N LYS A 11 32.50 6.38 -50.82
CA LYS A 11 31.84 5.13 -51.31
C LYS A 11 31.10 4.35 -50.20
N ASN A 12 29.99 3.70 -50.58
CA ASN A 12 29.17 2.83 -49.72
C ASN A 12 29.81 1.45 -49.47
N GLN A 13 29.74 0.92 -48.25
CA GLN A 13 29.03 -0.33 -47.87
C GLN A 13 29.36 -0.81 -46.43
N PRO A 14 28.52 -1.66 -45.79
CA PRO A 14 28.52 -1.83 -44.33
C PRO A 14 29.51 -2.89 -43.82
N MET A 15 30.17 -2.59 -42.70
CA MET A 15 31.10 -3.50 -42.03
C MET A 15 30.37 -4.37 -41.00
N MET A 16 29.99 -5.60 -41.37
CA MET A 16 29.64 -6.64 -40.40
C MET A 16 30.91 -7.15 -39.70
N SER A 17 31.11 -6.78 -38.43
CA SER A 17 32.13 -7.38 -37.59
C SER A 17 31.73 -8.82 -37.21
N ARG A 18 32.56 -9.79 -37.60
CA ARG A 18 32.39 -11.20 -37.21
C ARG A 18 32.83 -11.37 -35.75
N LEU A 19 31.97 -11.90 -34.89
CA LEU A 19 32.42 -12.42 -33.59
C LEU A 19 33.26 -13.68 -33.81
N HIS A 20 34.46 -13.70 -33.23
CA HIS A 20 35.24 -14.92 -33.06
C HIS A 20 34.69 -15.71 -31.86
N LEU A 21 34.46 -17.02 -32.04
CA LEU A 21 34.16 -17.94 -30.96
C LEU A 21 35.45 -18.62 -30.44
N PRO A 22 35.53 -18.96 -29.14
CA PRO A 22 36.74 -19.49 -28.52
C PRO A 22 37.06 -20.94 -28.94
N ALA A 23 38.34 -21.31 -28.78
CA ALA A 23 38.94 -22.54 -29.30
C ALA A 23 38.37 -23.87 -28.76
N SER A 24 37.54 -23.84 -27.70
CA SER A 24 36.90 -25.03 -27.13
C SER A 24 35.91 -25.72 -28.08
N VAL A 25 35.38 -25.02 -29.08
CA VAL A 25 34.45 -25.58 -30.07
C VAL A 25 35.11 -26.61 -31.01
N TYR A 26 36.43 -26.53 -31.22
CA TYR A 26 37.14 -27.43 -32.14
C TYR A 26 37.42 -28.83 -31.57
N TRP A 27 37.25 -29.05 -30.26
CA TRP A 27 37.69 -30.29 -29.62
C TRP A 27 36.66 -31.44 -29.64
N LEU A 28 35.39 -31.14 -29.93
CA LEU A 28 34.29 -32.13 -29.95
C LEU A 28 34.03 -32.76 -31.33
N ALA A 29 34.68 -32.27 -32.39
CA ALA A 29 34.44 -32.71 -33.77
C ALA A 29 35.27 -33.93 -34.23
N SER A 30 36.09 -34.51 -33.33
CA SER A 30 37.09 -35.54 -33.65
C SER A 30 36.71 -36.97 -33.25
N LEU A 31 35.50 -37.20 -32.72
CA LEU A 31 35.09 -38.48 -32.10
C LEU A 31 33.90 -39.19 -32.77
N LEU A 32 33.59 -38.90 -34.05
CA LEU A 32 32.54 -39.60 -34.80
C LEU A 32 33.10 -40.33 -36.04
N PRO A 33 32.78 -41.63 -36.24
CA PRO A 33 33.29 -42.43 -37.37
C PRO A 33 32.86 -41.95 -38.77
N SER A 34 33.70 -42.24 -39.76
CA SER A 34 33.53 -41.82 -41.15
C SER A 34 32.72 -42.79 -42.01
N THR A 35 31.42 -42.89 -41.76
CA THR A 35 30.42 -43.40 -42.71
C THR A 35 29.17 -42.52 -42.67
N GLU A 36 28.35 -42.53 -43.72
CA GLU A 36 27.19 -41.62 -43.90
C GLU A 36 27.50 -40.13 -44.13
N ARG A 37 28.59 -39.83 -44.87
CA ARG A 37 28.55 -38.68 -45.78
C ARG A 37 27.85 -39.09 -47.08
N THR A 38 26.59 -38.69 -47.23
CA THR A 38 25.79 -38.42 -48.47
C THR A 38 24.32 -38.80 -48.21
N LEU A 39 23.37 -38.01 -48.73
CA LEU A 39 21.90 -38.08 -48.57
C LEU A 39 21.29 -37.28 -47.39
N PHE A 40 21.44 -35.95 -47.40
CA PHE A 40 20.40 -35.07 -46.84
C PHE A 40 20.19 -33.81 -47.70
N SER A 41 19.21 -33.88 -48.60
CA SER A 41 18.75 -32.74 -49.39
C SER A 41 17.84 -31.81 -48.55
N LEU A 42 17.84 -30.54 -48.93
CA LEU A 42 17.23 -29.40 -48.26
C LEU A 42 15.72 -29.55 -47.91
N ARG A 43 15.36 -30.15 -46.75
CA ARG A 43 14.00 -29.94 -46.18
C ARG A 43 13.78 -30.16 -44.66
N SER A 44 14.78 -30.04 -43.79
CA SER A 44 14.58 -30.31 -42.33
C SER A 44 15.39 -29.46 -41.32
N ARG A 45 16.01 -28.33 -41.73
CA ARG A 45 16.90 -27.51 -40.85
C ARG A 45 16.25 -26.78 -39.66
N ARG A 46 14.97 -26.99 -39.35
CA ARG A 46 14.27 -26.29 -38.25
C ARG A 46 14.25 -27.04 -36.90
N TRP A 47 14.49 -28.35 -36.88
CA TRP A 47 14.32 -29.17 -35.68
C TRP A 47 15.61 -29.43 -34.88
N PHE A 48 16.80 -29.29 -35.48
CA PHE A 48 18.06 -29.67 -34.82
C PHE A 48 18.68 -28.59 -33.91
N VAL A 49 18.20 -27.34 -33.96
CA VAL A 49 18.67 -26.26 -33.06
C VAL A 49 17.99 -26.35 -31.68
N TRP A 50 16.85 -27.03 -31.57
CA TRP A 50 16.05 -27.12 -30.33
C TRP A 50 16.53 -28.16 -29.32
N ILE A 51 17.41 -29.09 -29.69
CA ILE A 51 17.82 -30.22 -28.83
C ILE A 51 19.14 -29.96 -28.07
N LEU A 52 19.94 -28.96 -28.48
CA LEU A 52 21.23 -28.65 -27.83
C LEU A 52 21.20 -27.48 -26.82
N LEU A 53 20.07 -26.78 -26.68
CA LEU A 53 19.89 -25.70 -25.69
C LEU A 53 19.30 -26.15 -24.35
N SER A 54 19.04 -27.45 -24.18
CA SER A 54 18.43 -28.05 -22.98
C SER A 54 19.42 -28.77 -22.06
N ALA A 55 20.74 -28.69 -22.32
CA ALA A 55 21.76 -29.46 -21.59
C ALA A 55 22.75 -28.64 -20.71
N PHE A 56 22.75 -27.31 -20.80
CA PHE A 56 23.57 -26.45 -19.94
C PHE A 56 22.75 -25.25 -19.44
N GLY A 57 22.42 -25.26 -18.15
CA GLY A 57 21.69 -24.19 -17.49
C GLY A 57 22.54 -22.93 -17.33
N VAL A 58 22.46 -22.02 -18.31
CA VAL A 58 22.82 -20.61 -18.11
C VAL A 58 21.57 -19.91 -17.57
N PRO A 59 21.60 -19.34 -16.35
CA PRO A 59 20.46 -18.58 -15.85
C PRO A 59 20.31 -17.30 -16.68
N VAL A 60 19.28 -17.27 -17.52
CA VAL A 60 18.83 -16.01 -18.14
C VAL A 60 18.39 -15.11 -17.01
N LEU A 61 19.06 -13.95 -16.87
CA LEU A 61 18.75 -12.98 -15.82
C LEU A 61 17.41 -12.30 -16.16
N GLN A 62 16.32 -12.91 -15.69
CA GLN A 62 14.96 -12.42 -15.86
C GLN A 62 14.74 -11.19 -14.97
N ALA A 63 15.14 -10.02 -15.49
CA ALA A 63 14.80 -8.73 -14.92
C ALA A 63 13.28 -8.53 -14.98
N ALA A 64 12.72 -7.89 -13.95
CA ALA A 64 11.29 -7.90 -13.60
C ALA A 64 10.76 -9.30 -13.26
N GLY A 65 10.88 -9.68 -11.99
CA GLY A 65 10.06 -10.75 -11.43
C GLY A 65 8.60 -10.29 -11.43
N GLU A 66 7.73 -11.07 -12.04
CA GLU A 66 6.28 -10.89 -11.91
C GLU A 66 5.89 -10.98 -10.42
N PRO A 67 4.91 -10.16 -9.96
CA PRO A 67 4.36 -10.37 -8.62
C PRO A 67 3.77 -11.78 -8.53
N PRO A 68 3.92 -12.49 -7.40
CA PRO A 68 3.43 -13.85 -7.28
C PRO A 68 1.93 -13.91 -7.53
N ALA A 69 1.52 -14.81 -8.43
CA ALA A 69 0.13 -14.98 -8.80
C ALA A 69 -0.72 -15.42 -7.60
N GLY A 70 -1.72 -14.60 -7.26
CA GLY A 70 -2.93 -14.98 -6.53
C GLY A 70 -2.80 -15.60 -5.14
N THR A 71 -2.82 -14.77 -4.09
CA THR A 71 -3.82 -14.97 -3.02
C THR A 71 -5.01 -14.06 -3.33
N ASP A 72 -5.74 -14.42 -4.39
CA ASP A 72 -6.59 -13.48 -5.15
C ASP A 72 -7.90 -13.05 -4.45
N ASP A 73 -8.13 -13.39 -3.18
CA ASP A 73 -9.43 -13.24 -2.52
C ASP A 73 -9.39 -12.61 -1.11
N VAL A 74 -8.19 -12.28 -0.59
CA VAL A 74 -8.07 -11.68 0.76
C VAL A 74 -7.96 -10.16 0.64
N ARG A 75 -9.04 -9.45 0.99
CA ARG A 75 -9.00 -7.98 1.17
C ARG A 75 -7.96 -7.58 2.22
N PRO A 76 -7.31 -6.41 2.14
CA PRO A 76 -6.51 -5.89 3.24
C PRO A 76 -7.37 -5.76 4.50
N ARG A 77 -6.73 -5.94 5.67
CA ARG A 77 -7.36 -5.70 6.96
C ARG A 77 -7.55 -4.20 7.18
N ILE A 78 -8.70 -3.81 7.69
CA ILE A 78 -9.02 -2.44 8.08
C ILE A 78 -8.67 -2.25 9.56
N ILE A 79 -7.76 -1.31 9.81
CA ILE A 79 -7.27 -0.92 11.13
C ILE A 79 -7.85 0.48 11.43
N ALA A 80 -8.72 0.57 12.42
CA ALA A 80 -9.38 1.82 12.79
C ALA A 80 -8.43 2.71 13.62
N HIS A 81 -7.96 3.81 13.03
CA HIS A 81 -6.97 4.73 13.61
C HIS A 81 -7.59 5.50 14.79
N ARG A 82 -7.06 5.26 16.00
CA ARG A 82 -7.59 5.82 17.26
C ARG A 82 -9.05 5.43 17.54
N GLY A 83 -9.49 4.27 17.05
CA GLY A 83 -10.90 3.88 16.93
C GLY A 83 -11.52 4.32 15.60
N ALA A 84 -12.85 4.39 15.50
CA ALA A 84 -13.51 5.01 14.34
C ALA A 84 -13.53 6.55 14.52
N SER A 85 -12.35 7.16 14.44
CA SER A 85 -12.08 8.55 14.79
C SER A 85 -12.79 9.59 13.89
N SER A 86 -13.27 9.19 12.71
CA SER A 86 -14.14 10.02 11.87
C SER A 86 -15.61 10.08 12.34
N GLU A 87 -16.07 9.09 13.13
CA GLU A 87 -17.47 8.95 13.56
C GLU A 87 -17.69 9.27 15.05
N ARG A 88 -16.65 9.09 15.88
CA ARG A 88 -16.65 9.28 17.34
C ARG A 88 -15.29 9.84 17.81
N PRO A 89 -15.21 10.56 18.95
CA PRO A 89 -13.96 11.17 19.43
C PRO A 89 -12.82 10.16 19.59
N GLU A 90 -11.66 10.48 19.01
CA GLU A 90 -10.47 9.61 18.96
C GLU A 90 -9.98 9.15 20.34
N ASN A 91 -9.40 7.94 20.42
CA ASN A 91 -8.84 7.37 21.66
C ASN A 91 -9.85 7.20 22.81
N THR A 92 -11.16 7.22 22.55
CA THR A 92 -12.20 7.03 23.57
C THR A 92 -12.90 5.67 23.47
N LEU A 93 -13.51 5.20 24.58
CA LEU A 93 -14.33 3.98 24.57
C LEU A 93 -15.48 4.01 23.54
N PRO A 94 -16.21 5.13 23.32
CA PRO A 94 -17.11 5.26 22.18
C PRO A 94 -16.47 4.92 20.83
N ALA A 95 -15.32 5.49 20.48
CA ALA A 95 -14.66 5.24 19.18
C ALA A 95 -14.12 3.81 19.04
N ILE A 96 -13.68 3.19 20.14
CA ILE A 96 -13.35 1.76 20.20
C ILE A 96 -14.59 0.92 19.89
N GLU A 97 -15.69 1.16 20.60
CA GLU A 97 -16.95 0.43 20.39
C GLU A 97 -17.46 0.60 18.96
N ARG A 98 -17.34 1.81 18.38
CA ARG A 98 -17.77 2.06 16.99
C ARG A 98 -16.98 1.25 15.98
N ALA A 99 -15.66 1.14 16.16
CA ALA A 99 -14.83 0.34 15.26
C ALA A 99 -15.21 -1.16 15.31
N ILE A 100 -15.66 -1.65 16.47
CA ILE A 100 -16.22 -3.00 16.60
C ILE A 100 -17.59 -3.11 15.90
N GLU A 101 -18.51 -2.15 16.13
CA GLU A 101 -19.84 -2.11 15.51
C GLU A 101 -19.78 -2.15 13.97
N VAL A 102 -18.83 -1.46 13.35
CA VAL A 102 -18.69 -1.40 11.88
C VAL A 102 -17.88 -2.55 11.28
N GLY A 103 -17.30 -3.42 12.11
CA GLY A 103 -16.56 -4.60 11.64
C GLY A 103 -15.12 -4.35 11.19
N ALA A 104 -14.40 -3.41 11.80
CA ALA A 104 -12.96 -3.29 11.59
C ALA A 104 -12.22 -4.56 12.04
N ASP A 105 -11.07 -4.89 11.42
CA ASP A 105 -10.31 -6.09 11.75
C ASP A 105 -9.32 -5.89 12.91
N ALA A 106 -8.99 -4.64 13.21
CA ALA A 106 -8.29 -4.21 14.41
C ALA A 106 -8.60 -2.74 14.72
N ILE A 107 -8.26 -2.32 15.94
CA ILE A 107 -8.26 -0.92 16.37
C ILE A 107 -6.83 -0.52 16.67
N GLU A 108 -6.46 0.71 16.37
CA GLU A 108 -5.24 1.33 16.87
C GLU A 108 -5.59 2.38 17.95
N ILE A 109 -4.74 2.50 18.98
CA ILE A 109 -4.86 3.48 20.07
C ILE A 109 -3.48 3.96 20.55
N ASP A 110 -3.43 5.18 21.04
CA ASP A 110 -2.20 5.89 21.45
C ASP A 110 -1.96 5.81 22.96
N VAL A 111 -0.88 5.15 23.41
CA VAL A 111 -0.65 4.85 24.83
C VAL A 111 0.39 5.77 25.48
N ARG A 112 -0.01 6.48 26.55
CA ARG A 112 0.83 7.37 27.37
C ARG A 112 0.80 7.03 28.85
N THR A 113 1.69 7.62 29.64
CA THR A 113 1.78 7.47 31.09
C THR A 113 1.40 8.78 31.81
N SER A 114 0.47 8.70 32.77
CA SER A 114 0.10 9.82 33.65
C SER A 114 1.18 10.10 34.69
N TYR A 115 1.07 11.23 35.40
CA TYR A 115 2.02 11.61 36.46
C TYR A 115 2.14 10.57 37.58
N ASP A 116 1.02 9.97 37.98
CA ASP A 116 0.93 8.85 38.94
C ASP A 116 1.26 7.49 38.32
N GLY A 117 1.67 7.44 37.07
CA GLY A 117 2.24 6.25 36.44
C GLY A 117 1.23 5.28 35.81
N VAL A 118 -0.03 5.67 35.64
CA VAL A 118 -1.10 4.88 35.01
C VAL A 118 -1.01 5.02 33.49
N LEU A 119 -1.29 3.95 32.75
CA LEU A 119 -1.33 3.99 31.28
C LEU A 119 -2.71 4.46 30.81
N PHE A 120 -2.73 5.49 29.96
CA PHE A 120 -3.94 6.15 29.44
C PHE A 120 -3.87 6.41 27.94
N LEU A 121 -5.01 6.70 27.32
CA LEU A 121 -5.09 6.92 25.87
C LEU A 121 -5.13 8.40 25.51
N LEU A 122 -4.14 8.86 24.72
CA LEU A 122 -4.10 10.20 24.14
C LEU A 122 -3.00 10.30 23.07
N HIS A 123 -3.35 10.79 21.88
CA HIS A 123 -2.35 10.99 20.81
C HIS A 123 -1.27 12.02 21.19
N ASP A 124 -1.70 13.20 21.61
CA ASP A 124 -0.83 14.38 21.74
C ASP A 124 -0.12 14.44 23.09
N THR A 125 0.95 15.23 23.17
CA THR A 125 1.64 15.50 24.45
C THR A 125 0.86 16.48 25.34
N THR A 126 -0.10 17.22 24.78
CA THR A 126 -0.94 18.18 25.49
C THR A 126 -2.42 17.89 25.31
N LEU A 127 -3.25 18.50 26.16
CA LEU A 127 -4.68 18.22 26.30
C LEU A 127 -5.56 19.01 25.31
N ASP A 128 -5.00 20.08 24.74
CA ASP A 128 -5.73 21.22 24.17
C ASP A 128 -6.57 20.91 22.91
N ARG A 129 -6.22 19.87 22.14
CA ARG A 129 -6.91 19.55 20.88
C ARG A 129 -8.17 18.68 21.08
N THR A 130 -8.13 17.77 22.04
CA THR A 130 -9.11 16.67 22.17
C THR A 130 -9.84 16.67 23.50
N THR A 131 -9.60 17.65 24.38
CA THR A 131 -10.25 17.76 25.68
C THR A 131 -10.62 19.21 26.01
N ASP A 132 -11.31 19.43 27.13
CA ASP A 132 -11.51 20.75 27.74
C ASP A 132 -10.35 21.21 28.67
N GLY A 133 -9.29 20.41 28.78
CA GLY A 133 -8.06 20.75 29.49
C GLY A 133 -7.02 21.45 28.62
N THR A 134 -5.97 21.98 29.25
CA THR A 134 -4.84 22.65 28.57
C THR A 134 -3.50 22.18 29.13
N GLY A 135 -2.46 22.19 28.30
CA GLY A 135 -1.08 21.91 28.74
C GLY A 135 -0.73 20.42 28.81
N PRO A 136 0.46 20.07 29.35
CA PRO A 136 1.03 18.72 29.21
C PRO A 136 0.24 17.64 29.96
N ALA A 137 -0.29 16.66 29.23
CA ALA A 137 -1.13 15.61 29.82
C ALA A 137 -0.37 14.73 30.85
N THR A 138 0.94 14.54 30.65
CA THR A 138 1.81 13.75 31.54
C THR A 138 2.12 14.42 32.88
N GLN A 139 1.70 15.68 33.09
CA GLN A 139 1.81 16.38 34.37
C GLN A 139 0.58 16.17 35.28
N LEU A 140 -0.48 15.51 34.78
CA LEU A 140 -1.68 15.21 35.56
C LEU A 140 -1.73 13.74 35.98
N THR A 141 -2.31 13.49 37.16
CA THR A 141 -2.69 12.15 37.62
C THR A 141 -3.86 11.59 36.80
N MET A 142 -4.04 10.27 36.77
CA MET A 142 -5.18 9.67 36.09
C MET A 142 -6.52 10.15 36.69
N ALA A 143 -6.56 10.39 38.00
CA ALA A 143 -7.75 10.92 38.67
C ALA A 143 -8.14 12.33 38.16
N GLN A 144 -7.16 13.17 37.82
CA GLN A 144 -7.38 14.48 37.20
C GLN A 144 -7.75 14.35 35.72
N LEU A 145 -7.03 13.50 34.96
CA LEU A 145 -7.32 13.23 33.54
C LEU A 145 -8.76 12.72 33.33
N ARG A 146 -9.29 11.90 34.25
CA ARG A 146 -10.68 11.41 34.22
C ARG A 146 -11.76 12.47 34.49
N GLN A 147 -11.41 13.68 34.94
CA GLN A 147 -12.40 14.76 35.09
C GLN A 147 -12.69 15.49 33.78
N LEU A 148 -11.75 15.44 32.83
CA LEU A 148 -11.83 16.14 31.55
C LEU A 148 -12.91 15.55 30.63
N ASP A 149 -13.43 16.38 29.74
CA ASP A 149 -14.34 16.01 28.65
C ASP A 149 -13.55 15.83 27.35
N ALA A 150 -13.27 14.57 27.01
CA ALA A 150 -12.60 14.15 25.79
C ALA A 150 -13.53 13.99 24.57
N GLY A 151 -14.80 14.41 24.66
CA GLY A 151 -15.81 14.18 23.61
C GLY A 151 -16.51 15.42 23.07
N SER A 152 -16.73 16.45 23.90
CA SER A 152 -17.43 17.69 23.46
C SER A 152 -16.75 18.42 22.30
N HIS A 153 -15.43 18.27 22.13
CA HIS A 153 -14.68 18.85 21.01
C HIS A 153 -15.08 18.26 19.64
N PHE A 154 -15.59 17.02 19.64
CA PHE A 154 -16.00 16.30 18.43
C PHE A 154 -17.47 16.56 18.09
N ASP A 155 -18.37 16.34 19.05
CA ASP A 155 -19.81 16.59 18.92
C ASP A 155 -20.44 16.66 20.32
N ALA A 156 -21.43 17.54 20.51
CA ALA A 156 -22.12 17.73 21.78
C ALA A 156 -22.81 16.44 22.32
N ARG A 157 -23.09 15.46 21.45
CA ARG A 157 -23.61 14.13 21.82
C ARG A 157 -22.62 13.28 22.62
N TYR A 158 -21.32 13.58 22.55
CA TYR A 158 -20.27 12.87 23.31
C TYR A 158 -19.81 13.63 24.56
N ARG A 159 -20.60 14.62 25.02
CA ARG A 159 -20.29 15.39 26.23
C ARG A 159 -20.07 14.50 27.46
N ASN A 160 -19.07 14.85 28.26
CA ASN A 160 -18.54 14.10 29.41
C ASN A 160 -17.89 12.75 29.05
N THR A 161 -17.50 12.50 27.80
CA THR A 161 -16.66 11.33 27.48
C THR A 161 -15.32 11.48 28.20
N ARG A 162 -14.83 10.41 28.83
CA ARG A 162 -13.59 10.47 29.63
C ARG A 162 -12.40 9.91 28.87
N ILE A 163 -11.21 10.41 29.19
CA ILE A 163 -9.93 9.80 28.80
C ILE A 163 -9.88 8.37 29.38
N PRO A 164 -9.80 7.32 28.56
CA PRO A 164 -9.70 5.94 29.04
C PRO A 164 -8.30 5.61 29.56
N THR A 165 -8.24 4.64 30.47
CA THR A 165 -7.01 3.88 30.74
C THR A 165 -6.76 2.84 29.64
N LEU A 166 -5.52 2.39 29.51
CA LEU A 166 -5.19 1.24 28.65
C LEU A 166 -5.92 -0.04 29.10
N ILE A 167 -6.17 -0.20 30.41
CA ILE A 167 -6.89 -1.36 30.96
C ILE A 167 -8.32 -1.40 30.43
N GLU A 168 -9.07 -0.29 30.54
CA GLU A 168 -10.44 -0.20 30.02
C GLU A 168 -10.50 -0.50 28.51
N ALA A 169 -9.50 -0.06 27.74
CA ALA A 169 -9.43 -0.33 26.31
C ALA A 169 -9.08 -1.79 25.97
N LEU A 170 -8.16 -2.41 26.71
CA LEU A 170 -7.83 -3.84 26.58
C LEU A 170 -9.05 -4.70 26.90
N GLU A 171 -9.77 -4.39 27.97
CA GLU A 171 -10.98 -5.10 28.39
C GLU A 171 -12.13 -4.92 27.38
N ALA A 172 -12.34 -3.69 26.87
CA ALA A 172 -13.34 -3.42 25.83
C ALA A 172 -13.07 -4.17 24.51
N CYS A 173 -11.81 -4.44 24.18
CA CYS A 173 -11.42 -5.17 22.96
C CYS A 173 -11.32 -6.70 23.15
N ARG A 174 -11.15 -7.18 24.39
CA ARG A 174 -10.79 -8.58 24.70
C ARG A 174 -11.78 -9.58 24.10
N GLY A 175 -11.26 -10.48 23.27
CA GLY A 175 -12.06 -11.50 22.57
C GLY A 175 -12.88 -10.97 21.39
N ARG A 176 -13.04 -9.65 21.24
CA ARG A 176 -13.88 -9.01 20.23
C ARG A 176 -13.06 -8.61 18.99
N ILE A 177 -11.95 -7.90 19.20
CA ILE A 177 -11.14 -7.30 18.12
C ILE A 177 -9.65 -7.34 18.44
N ASP A 178 -8.80 -7.26 17.42
CA ASP A 178 -7.35 -7.08 17.62
C ASP A 178 -7.04 -5.63 18.01
N LEU A 179 -5.99 -5.41 18.81
CA LEU A 179 -5.64 -4.09 19.31
C LEU A 179 -4.17 -3.74 19.05
N LEU A 180 -3.94 -2.73 18.22
CA LEU A 180 -2.64 -2.13 17.95
C LEU A 180 -2.39 -0.98 18.94
N LEU A 181 -1.31 -1.09 19.71
CA LEU A 181 -0.89 -0.03 20.63
C LEU A 181 0.20 0.81 19.96
N ASP A 182 -0.08 2.06 19.60
CA ASP A 182 0.97 3.05 19.29
C ASP A 182 1.61 3.52 20.60
N LEU A 183 2.88 3.14 20.78
CA LEU A 183 3.63 3.36 22.01
C LEU A 183 4.35 4.71 21.98
N LYS A 184 3.70 5.76 22.50
CA LYS A 184 4.21 7.14 22.52
C LYS A 184 5.42 7.38 23.44
N GLU A 185 5.83 6.38 24.20
CA GLU A 185 6.92 6.45 25.18
C GLU A 185 7.87 5.25 25.08
N ALA A 186 9.08 5.41 25.63
CA ALA A 186 10.14 4.41 25.56
C ALA A 186 10.75 4.14 26.95
N GLY A 187 11.66 3.17 27.02
CA GLY A 187 12.35 2.77 28.25
C GLY A 187 11.79 1.50 28.90
N ASP A 188 12.50 0.98 29.89
CA ASP A 188 12.20 -0.34 30.48
C ASP A 188 10.97 -0.33 31.40
N SER A 189 10.82 0.73 32.20
CA SER A 189 9.67 0.90 33.11
C SER A 189 8.34 0.95 32.35
N TYR A 190 8.24 1.81 31.32
CA TYR A 190 7.08 1.90 30.46
C TYR A 190 6.76 0.56 29.78
N ALA A 191 7.77 -0.07 29.17
CA ALA A 191 7.57 -1.35 28.47
C ALA A 191 7.11 -2.48 29.41
N ARG A 192 7.59 -2.52 30.66
CA ARG A 192 7.09 -3.47 31.67
C ARG A 192 5.65 -3.20 32.07
N LYS A 193 5.25 -1.93 32.26
CA LYS A 193 3.85 -1.57 32.54
C LYS A 193 2.91 -1.98 31.41
N VAL A 194 3.29 -1.70 30.16
CA VAL A 194 2.52 -2.12 28.97
C VAL A 194 2.44 -3.65 28.90
N ALA A 195 3.56 -4.34 29.11
CA ALA A 195 3.61 -5.80 29.10
C ALA A 195 2.76 -6.44 30.21
N GLU A 196 2.69 -5.82 31.39
CA GLU A 196 1.84 -6.26 32.49
C GLU A 196 0.35 -6.07 32.16
N ALA A 197 -0.03 -4.87 31.73
CA ALA A 197 -1.41 -4.57 31.36
C ALA A 197 -1.93 -5.52 30.27
N VAL A 198 -1.15 -5.74 29.20
CA VAL A 198 -1.49 -6.66 28.10
C VAL A 198 -1.65 -8.10 28.57
N ARG A 199 -0.77 -8.59 29.46
CA ARG A 199 -0.81 -9.98 29.94
C ARG A 199 -1.99 -10.25 30.87
N THR A 200 -2.36 -9.27 31.68
CA THR A 200 -3.35 -9.43 32.76
C THR A 200 -4.77 -9.07 32.28
N HIS A 201 -4.93 -8.01 31.50
CA HIS A 201 -6.24 -7.51 31.04
C HIS A 201 -6.55 -7.82 29.57
N GLY A 202 -5.54 -7.99 28.72
CA GLY A 202 -5.69 -8.25 27.28
C GLY A 202 -5.59 -9.72 26.87
N ASP A 203 -5.24 -9.92 25.59
CA ASP A 203 -4.72 -11.19 25.05
C ASP A 203 -3.45 -10.87 24.25
N SER A 204 -2.30 -11.34 24.75
CA SER A 204 -1.00 -11.12 24.13
C SER A 204 -0.94 -11.50 22.65
N ARG A 205 -1.72 -12.48 22.17
CA ARG A 205 -1.72 -12.91 20.75
C ARG A 205 -2.51 -11.96 19.84
N ARG A 206 -3.53 -11.29 20.38
CA ARG A 206 -4.39 -10.34 19.66
C ARG A 206 -3.92 -8.89 19.76
N VAL A 207 -3.08 -8.58 20.75
CA VAL A 207 -2.37 -7.31 20.83
C VAL A 207 -1.21 -7.25 19.82
N ILE A 208 -1.14 -6.14 19.10
CA ILE A 208 -0.04 -5.76 18.21
C ILE A 208 0.68 -4.57 18.85
N LEU A 209 2.01 -4.60 18.90
CA LEU A 209 2.81 -3.55 19.52
C LEU A 209 3.42 -2.67 18.43
N GLY A 210 3.03 -1.39 18.43
CA GLY A 210 3.61 -0.35 17.59
C GLY A 210 4.94 0.12 18.14
N VAL A 211 6.03 -0.25 17.47
CA VAL A 211 7.40 0.03 17.95
C VAL A 211 8.11 1.04 17.05
N HIS A 212 8.68 2.06 17.68
CA HIS A 212 9.33 3.22 17.06
C HIS A 212 10.87 3.15 17.07
N SER A 213 11.46 2.11 17.68
CA SER A 213 12.90 1.85 17.60
C SER A 213 13.23 0.35 17.61
N VAL A 214 14.41 -0.01 17.11
CA VAL A 214 14.94 -1.38 17.12
C VAL A 214 15.11 -1.89 18.56
N GLU A 215 15.56 -1.04 19.49
CA GLU A 215 15.70 -1.37 20.91
C GLU A 215 14.34 -1.62 21.56
N GLN A 216 13.31 -0.86 21.17
CA GLN A 216 11.94 -1.05 21.64
C GLN A 216 11.36 -2.38 21.12
N ALA A 217 11.55 -2.68 19.83
CA ALA A 217 11.18 -3.96 19.20
C ALA A 217 11.81 -5.16 19.93
N GLN A 218 13.14 -5.12 20.12
CA GLN A 218 13.88 -6.16 20.86
C GLN A 218 13.44 -6.27 22.33
N ARG A 219 13.15 -5.15 23.00
CA ARG A 219 12.66 -5.17 24.39
C ARG A 219 11.30 -5.85 24.49
N PHE A 220 10.35 -5.48 23.64
CA PHE A 220 9.02 -6.12 23.65
C PHE A 220 9.05 -7.56 23.17
N ARG A 221 9.97 -7.97 22.28
CA ARG A 221 10.14 -9.38 21.90
C ARG A 221 10.51 -10.25 23.10
N ARG A 222 11.22 -9.70 24.10
CA ARG A 222 11.54 -10.40 25.36
C ARG A 222 10.38 -10.36 26.37
N LEU A 223 9.65 -9.26 26.47
CA LEU A 223 8.58 -9.07 27.47
C LEU A 223 7.22 -9.68 27.08
N LEU A 224 6.92 -9.69 25.78
CA LEU A 224 5.68 -10.17 25.17
C LEU A 224 5.99 -10.95 23.87
N PRO A 225 6.66 -12.11 23.93
CA PRO A 225 7.06 -12.87 22.73
C PRO A 225 5.90 -13.38 21.87
N GLN A 226 4.67 -13.39 22.42
CA GLN A 226 3.44 -13.79 21.74
C GLN A 226 2.76 -12.64 20.97
N SER A 227 3.11 -11.38 21.28
CA SER A 227 2.54 -10.22 20.61
C SER A 227 3.25 -9.96 19.29
N ARG A 228 2.45 -9.73 18.24
CA ARG A 228 2.95 -9.26 16.95
C ARG A 228 3.50 -7.85 17.10
N GLN A 229 4.47 -7.49 16.27
CA GLN A 229 5.04 -6.16 16.24
C GLN A 229 4.80 -5.49 14.88
N LEU A 230 4.53 -4.20 14.94
CA LEU A 230 4.41 -3.33 13.78
C LEU A 230 5.43 -2.20 13.91
N ALA A 231 6.31 -2.07 12.91
CA ALA A 231 7.34 -1.05 12.89
C ALA A 231 6.79 0.31 12.43
N PHE A 232 6.89 1.31 13.30
CA PHE A 232 6.70 2.72 13.00
C PHE A 232 8.06 3.30 12.60
N LEU A 233 8.31 3.36 11.29
CA LEU A 233 9.62 3.78 10.79
C LEU A 233 9.80 5.31 10.83
N PRO A 234 10.95 5.83 11.29
CA PRO A 234 11.29 7.25 11.13
C PRO A 234 11.67 7.56 9.67
N SER A 235 12.21 6.59 8.92
CA SER A 235 12.48 6.70 7.48
C SER A 235 12.47 5.32 6.78
N PRO A 236 12.35 5.27 5.44
CA PRO A 236 12.48 4.02 4.68
C PRO A 236 13.86 3.34 4.79
N ASN A 237 14.89 4.01 5.32
CA ASN A 237 16.21 3.40 5.47
C ASN A 237 16.25 2.36 6.61
N GLU A 238 15.26 2.37 7.50
CA GLU A 238 15.19 1.50 8.68
C GLU A 238 14.43 0.17 8.44
N ILE A 239 13.93 -0.08 7.21
CA ILE A 239 13.10 -1.26 6.88
C ILE A 239 13.78 -2.57 7.30
N GLU A 240 15.02 -2.79 6.85
CA GLU A 240 15.78 -4.01 7.11
C GLU A 240 16.19 -4.11 8.59
N ALA A 241 16.43 -2.99 9.27
CA ALA A 241 16.79 -2.95 10.68
C ALA A 241 15.63 -3.42 11.57
N PHE A 242 14.42 -2.86 11.38
CA PHE A 242 13.22 -3.31 12.11
C PHE A 242 12.79 -4.72 11.73
N ALA A 243 12.88 -5.08 10.44
CA ALA A 243 12.60 -6.44 10.00
C ALA A 243 13.56 -7.46 10.63
N SER A 244 14.85 -7.14 10.76
CA SER A 244 15.85 -7.98 11.42
C SER A 244 15.70 -8.01 12.95
N ALA A 245 15.22 -6.91 13.55
CA ALA A 245 14.83 -6.87 14.96
C ALA A 245 13.58 -7.72 15.27
N GLY A 246 12.91 -8.25 14.24
CA GLY A 246 11.78 -9.16 14.36
C GLY A 246 10.41 -8.49 14.28
N SER A 247 10.28 -7.28 13.72
CA SER A 247 8.95 -6.74 13.42
C SER A 247 8.30 -7.52 12.26
N GLU A 248 7.13 -8.11 12.48
CA GLU A 248 6.42 -8.89 11.45
C GLU A 248 5.74 -8.01 10.39
N THR A 249 5.29 -6.81 10.77
CA THR A 249 4.62 -5.85 9.88
C THR A 249 5.41 -4.54 9.84
N ILE A 250 5.55 -3.94 8.65
CA ILE A 250 6.21 -2.64 8.45
C ILE A 250 5.17 -1.64 7.94
N ARG A 251 5.04 -0.48 8.62
CA ARG A 251 4.18 0.64 8.17
C ARG A 251 4.95 1.56 7.24
N LEU A 252 4.40 1.85 6.07
CA LEU A 252 4.93 2.83 5.12
C LEU A 252 3.91 3.96 4.87
N TRP A 253 4.41 5.18 4.73
CA TRP A 253 3.61 6.33 4.31
C TRP A 253 3.44 6.34 2.78
N PRO A 254 2.26 6.70 2.24
CA PRO A 254 2.02 6.77 0.78
C PRO A 254 3.06 7.56 0.00
N ARG A 255 3.54 8.68 0.58
CA ARG A 255 4.59 9.55 -0.01
C ARG A 255 5.94 8.85 -0.24
N TRP A 256 6.18 7.68 0.35
CA TRP A 256 7.43 6.92 0.18
C TRP A 256 7.33 5.82 -0.88
N LEU A 257 6.13 5.41 -1.28
CA LEU A 257 5.93 4.24 -2.14
C LEU A 257 6.57 4.36 -3.54
N PRO A 258 6.56 5.53 -4.21
CA PRO A 258 7.22 5.69 -5.51
C PRO A 258 8.74 5.86 -5.45
N SER A 259 9.31 6.17 -4.27
CA SER A 259 10.70 6.58 -4.14
C SER A 259 11.65 5.38 -4.06
N ALA A 260 12.29 5.03 -5.16
CA ALA A 260 13.33 4.00 -5.17
C ALA A 260 14.61 4.43 -4.42
N ASP A 261 15.32 3.46 -3.85
CA ASP A 261 16.65 3.65 -3.27
C ASP A 261 17.77 3.76 -4.34
N SER A 262 19.02 3.90 -3.90
CA SER A 262 20.20 3.96 -4.78
C SER A 262 20.45 2.70 -5.62
N HIS A 263 19.74 1.60 -5.34
CA HIS A 263 19.80 0.33 -6.06
C HIS A 263 18.55 0.09 -6.92
N GLY A 264 17.67 1.10 -7.05
CA GLY A 264 16.43 1.02 -7.82
C GLY A 264 15.30 0.24 -7.14
N LYS A 265 15.42 -0.08 -5.84
CA LYS A 265 14.38 -0.82 -5.10
C LYS A 265 13.43 0.13 -4.37
N THR A 266 12.13 -0.07 -4.52
CA THR A 266 11.12 0.67 -3.75
C THR A 266 11.03 0.16 -2.31
N PRO A 267 10.57 0.99 -1.35
CA PRO A 267 10.27 0.56 0.02
C PRO A 267 9.36 -0.66 0.10
N VAL A 268 8.36 -0.78 -0.78
CA VAL A 268 7.48 -1.96 -0.86
C VAL A 268 8.28 -3.21 -1.25
N GLN A 269 9.12 -3.13 -2.28
CA GLN A 269 9.98 -4.25 -2.69
C GLN A 269 10.94 -4.67 -1.56
N ARG A 270 11.46 -3.73 -0.78
CA ARG A 270 12.33 -4.00 0.39
C ARG A 270 11.58 -4.69 1.52
N VAL A 271 10.36 -4.24 1.87
CA VAL A 271 9.48 -4.91 2.84
C VAL A 271 9.17 -6.36 2.41
N ARG A 272 8.85 -6.57 1.13
CA ARG A 272 8.58 -7.91 0.58
C ARG A 272 9.82 -8.80 0.52
N ALA A 273 10.99 -8.27 0.17
CA ALA A 273 12.26 -9.01 0.18
C ALA A 273 12.65 -9.51 1.58
N MET A 274 12.26 -8.79 2.63
CA MET A 274 12.43 -9.20 4.03
C MET A 274 11.35 -10.18 4.54
N GLY A 275 10.41 -10.61 3.68
CA GLY A 275 9.31 -11.49 4.05
C GLY A 275 8.37 -10.90 5.10
N ARG A 276 8.17 -9.57 5.08
CA ARG A 276 7.32 -8.86 6.06
C ARG A 276 5.98 -8.45 5.47
N ARG A 277 4.98 -8.32 6.36
CA ARG A 277 3.66 -7.76 6.03
C ARG A 277 3.78 -6.25 5.84
N LEU A 278 2.96 -5.70 4.95
CA LEU A 278 2.92 -4.27 4.63
C LEU A 278 1.66 -3.64 5.21
N GLN A 279 1.83 -2.63 6.07
CA GLN A 279 0.74 -1.71 6.41
C GLN A 279 0.92 -0.40 5.67
N LEU A 280 -0.16 0.13 5.08
CA LEU A 280 -0.19 1.46 4.49
C LEU A 280 -1.15 2.37 5.26
N ASN A 281 -0.76 3.64 5.41
CA ASN A 281 -1.64 4.67 5.95
C ASN A 281 -2.53 5.19 4.83
N ALA A 282 -3.82 4.84 4.87
CA ALA A 282 -4.86 5.59 4.19
C ALA A 282 -5.35 6.72 5.12
N SER A 283 -6.33 7.50 4.67
CA SER A 283 -6.93 8.58 5.47
C SER A 283 -8.42 8.30 5.74
N SER A 284 -9.29 8.91 4.95
CA SER A 284 -10.75 8.79 5.01
C SER A 284 -11.32 7.44 4.55
N GLY A 285 -10.50 6.55 3.97
CA GLY A 285 -10.97 5.28 3.40
C GLY A 285 -11.84 5.45 2.14
N THR A 286 -11.86 6.64 1.57
CA THR A 286 -12.63 6.96 0.37
C THR A 286 -12.05 6.26 -0.86
N PRO A 287 -12.84 6.07 -1.92
CA PRO A 287 -12.35 5.48 -3.17
C PRO A 287 -11.08 6.16 -3.71
N GLN A 288 -10.97 7.48 -3.52
CA GLN A 288 -9.91 8.32 -4.04
C GLN A 288 -8.59 8.17 -3.25
N ASP A 289 -8.64 7.90 -1.94
CA ASP A 289 -7.42 7.70 -1.13
C ASP A 289 -7.03 6.22 -0.97
N LEU A 290 -8.01 5.30 -0.91
CA LEU A 290 -7.80 3.90 -0.60
C LEU A 290 -7.42 3.08 -1.84
N LEU A 291 -8.14 3.24 -2.95
CA LEU A 291 -7.98 2.35 -4.11
C LEU A 291 -6.58 2.44 -4.77
N PRO A 292 -5.91 3.60 -4.87
CA PRO A 292 -4.53 3.67 -5.35
C PRO A 292 -3.53 2.87 -4.48
N LEU A 293 -3.82 2.70 -3.18
CA LEU A 293 -2.95 1.93 -2.28
C LEU A 293 -3.05 0.42 -2.53
N LEU A 294 -4.17 -0.07 -3.09
CA LEU A 294 -4.36 -1.49 -3.39
C LEU A 294 -3.38 -2.02 -4.44
N GLU A 295 -2.83 -1.15 -5.30
CA GLU A 295 -1.83 -1.51 -6.31
C GLU A 295 -0.52 -2.04 -5.69
N TYR A 296 -0.25 -1.67 -4.43
CA TYR A 296 0.91 -2.15 -3.66
C TYR A 296 0.62 -3.43 -2.86
N ALA A 297 -0.59 -4.01 -3.02
CA ALA A 297 -1.08 -5.19 -2.30
C ALA A 297 -0.79 -5.14 -0.79
N PRO A 298 -1.32 -4.15 -0.04
CA PRO A 298 -1.12 -4.04 1.40
C PRO A 298 -1.78 -5.21 2.14
N ASP A 299 -1.19 -5.61 3.26
CA ASP A 299 -1.77 -6.59 4.18
C ASP A 299 -2.78 -5.93 5.13
N ASP A 300 -2.47 -4.71 5.58
CA ASP A 300 -3.28 -3.90 6.49
C ASP A 300 -3.38 -2.46 5.95
N LEU A 301 -4.53 -1.81 6.12
CA LEU A 301 -4.79 -0.40 5.85
C LEU A 301 -5.23 0.30 7.14
N LEU A 302 -4.52 1.36 7.52
CA LEU A 302 -4.92 2.25 8.61
C LEU A 302 -5.84 3.36 8.07
N VAL A 303 -7.00 3.58 8.71
CA VAL A 303 -8.03 4.56 8.27
C VAL A 303 -8.75 5.21 9.45
N ASP A 304 -9.17 6.47 9.27
CA ASP A 304 -9.99 7.22 10.24
C ASP A 304 -11.47 6.80 10.18
N ASP A 305 -11.97 6.49 8.97
CA ASP A 305 -13.32 5.96 8.73
C ASP A 305 -13.28 4.49 8.28
N PRO A 306 -13.27 3.52 9.22
CA PRO A 306 -13.33 2.10 8.90
C PRO A 306 -14.59 1.69 8.14
N ARG A 307 -15.74 2.36 8.33
CA ARG A 307 -17.00 2.03 7.64
C ARG A 307 -16.94 2.43 6.17
N GLN A 308 -16.42 3.62 5.86
CA GLN A 308 -16.19 4.09 4.50
C GLN A 308 -15.14 3.21 3.80
N ALA A 309 -14.08 2.81 4.49
CA ALA A 309 -13.07 1.91 3.95
C ALA A 309 -13.65 0.53 3.58
N LEU A 310 -14.47 -0.06 4.45
CA LEU A 310 -15.15 -1.34 4.20
C LEU A 310 -16.12 -1.23 3.02
N ALA A 311 -16.94 -0.18 2.96
CA ALA A 311 -17.86 0.07 1.84
C ALA A 311 -17.14 0.30 0.49
N THR A 312 -16.00 1.00 0.52
CA THR A 312 -15.11 1.17 -0.64
C THR A 312 -14.56 -0.19 -1.12
N LEU A 313 -14.09 -1.03 -0.19
CA LEU A 313 -13.56 -2.37 -0.51
C LEU A 313 -14.63 -3.34 -1.04
N GLU A 314 -15.84 -3.33 -0.47
CA GLU A 314 -16.98 -4.11 -0.93
C GLU A 314 -17.44 -3.70 -2.34
N THR A 315 -17.51 -2.39 -2.59
CA THR A 315 -17.84 -1.85 -3.91
C THR A 315 -16.76 -2.23 -4.93
N TRP A 316 -15.49 -2.16 -4.55
CA TRP A 316 -14.36 -2.54 -5.40
C TRP A 316 -14.35 -4.04 -5.71
N SER A 317 -14.50 -4.92 -4.70
CA SER A 317 -14.46 -6.37 -4.91
C SER A 317 -15.58 -6.85 -5.83
N THR A 318 -16.81 -6.34 -5.63
CA THR A 318 -18.00 -6.61 -6.46
C THR A 318 -17.79 -6.27 -7.95
N HIS A 319 -16.90 -5.32 -8.24
CA HIS A 319 -16.64 -4.84 -9.59
C HIS A 319 -15.25 -5.24 -10.11
N ARG A 320 -14.39 -5.89 -9.32
CA ARG A 320 -12.96 -6.11 -9.60
C ARG A 320 -12.70 -6.77 -10.96
N GLY A 321 -13.46 -7.81 -11.31
CA GLY A 321 -13.35 -8.47 -12.61
C GLY A 321 -13.68 -7.55 -13.80
N LYS A 322 -14.66 -6.64 -13.64
CA LYS A 322 -14.97 -5.62 -14.67
C LYS A 322 -13.86 -4.57 -14.76
N TRP A 323 -13.25 -4.21 -13.64
CA TRP A 323 -12.13 -3.27 -13.59
C TRP A 323 -10.85 -3.83 -14.23
N GLN A 324 -10.50 -5.09 -13.96
CA GLN A 324 -9.37 -5.77 -14.60
C GLN A 324 -9.60 -5.91 -16.12
N TRP A 325 -10.78 -6.40 -16.52
CA TRP A 325 -11.17 -6.52 -17.93
C TRP A 325 -11.08 -5.20 -18.72
N LEU A 326 -11.40 -4.07 -18.08
CA LEU A 326 -11.23 -2.72 -18.64
C LEU A 326 -9.75 -2.31 -18.70
N ARG A 327 -8.99 -2.49 -17.62
CA ARG A 327 -7.58 -2.09 -17.50
C ARG A 327 -6.68 -2.81 -18.51
N GLU A 328 -7.00 -4.06 -18.85
CA GLU A 328 -6.30 -4.84 -19.89
C GLU A 328 -6.57 -4.35 -21.32
N ARG A 329 -7.67 -3.61 -21.54
CA ARG A 329 -8.14 -3.21 -22.88
C ARG A 329 -7.93 -1.74 -23.22
N VAL A 330 -7.76 -0.86 -22.23
CA VAL A 330 -7.45 0.56 -22.48
C VAL A 330 -5.94 0.73 -22.69
N ASP A 331 -5.53 1.36 -23.79
CA ASP A 331 -4.10 1.57 -24.06
C ASP A 331 -3.47 2.58 -23.09
N VAL A 332 -2.72 2.05 -22.12
CA VAL A 332 -1.96 2.81 -21.12
C VAL A 332 -0.72 3.49 -21.71
N ARG A 333 -0.29 3.16 -22.94
CA ARG A 333 0.93 3.72 -23.57
C ARG A 333 0.82 5.23 -23.86
N GLY A 334 -0.39 5.77 -23.98
CA GLY A 334 -0.65 7.22 -24.06
C GLY A 334 -0.48 7.99 -22.74
N GLY A 335 -0.08 7.31 -21.65
CA GLY A 335 0.05 7.93 -20.32
C GLY A 335 -1.28 8.13 -19.57
N THR A 336 -2.38 7.54 -20.06
CA THR A 336 -3.69 7.62 -19.41
C THR A 336 -3.70 6.82 -18.12
N THR A 337 -3.88 7.50 -16.97
CA THR A 337 -4.08 6.83 -15.67
C THR A 337 -5.55 6.46 -15.49
N ILE A 338 -5.86 5.16 -15.33
CA ILE A 338 -7.20 4.73 -14.89
C ILE A 338 -7.32 4.96 -13.39
N VAL A 339 -7.92 6.08 -13.00
CA VAL A 339 -8.30 6.37 -11.61
C VAL A 339 -9.69 5.80 -11.34
N PRO A 340 -9.86 4.84 -10.41
CA PRO A 340 -11.18 4.29 -10.09
C PRO A 340 -12.00 5.31 -9.27
N TRP A 341 -12.79 6.13 -9.95
CA TRP A 341 -13.76 7.02 -9.30
C TRP A 341 -15.10 6.31 -9.13
N ILE A 342 -15.46 6.00 -7.88
CA ILE A 342 -16.81 5.58 -7.52
C ILE A 342 -17.64 6.85 -7.32
N ALA A 343 -18.47 7.17 -8.31
CA ALA A 343 -19.57 8.11 -8.13
C ALA A 343 -20.57 7.54 -7.10
N GLU A 344 -21.36 8.39 -6.44
CA GLU A 344 -22.49 7.95 -5.57
C GLU A 344 -23.58 7.15 -6.32
N VAL A 345 -23.42 6.90 -7.62
CA VAL A 345 -24.18 5.88 -8.37
C VAL A 345 -23.27 5.05 -9.28
N GLY A 346 -22.72 3.96 -8.74
CA GLY A 346 -22.65 2.64 -9.40
C GLY A 346 -21.99 2.48 -10.79
N ALA A 347 -21.21 3.44 -11.28
CA ALA A 347 -20.57 3.36 -12.60
C ALA A 347 -19.14 3.92 -12.60
N PRO A 348 -18.20 3.28 -13.34
CA PRO A 348 -16.89 3.86 -13.62
C PRO A 348 -16.99 5.24 -14.27
N THR A 349 -16.26 6.21 -13.72
CA THR A 349 -15.96 7.48 -14.39
C THR A 349 -14.46 7.58 -14.63
N PHE A 350 -14.06 8.03 -15.82
CA PHE A 350 -12.68 8.14 -16.24
C PHE A 350 -12.25 9.61 -16.36
N LEU A 351 -11.00 9.90 -16.04
CA LEU A 351 -10.36 11.21 -16.22
C LEU A 351 -9.02 10.99 -16.92
N ASN A 352 -8.83 11.53 -18.13
CA ASN A 352 -7.50 11.62 -18.73
C ASN A 352 -6.81 12.90 -18.24
N ARG A 353 -5.60 12.77 -17.70
CA ARG A 353 -4.76 13.90 -17.24
C ARG A 353 -3.87 14.50 -18.33
N ASN A 354 -3.72 13.81 -19.48
CA ASN A 354 -2.70 14.08 -20.49
C ASN A 354 -3.27 14.55 -21.85
N TYR A 355 -4.55 14.94 -21.90
CA TYR A 355 -5.21 15.52 -23.08
C TYR A 355 -5.06 14.72 -24.39
N THR A 356 -4.86 13.41 -24.30
CA THR A 356 -4.68 12.52 -25.46
C THR A 356 -6.01 11.84 -25.80
N MET A 357 -6.38 11.80 -27.09
CA MET A 357 -7.51 10.97 -27.52
C MET A 357 -7.22 9.50 -27.24
N LEU A 358 -8.17 8.82 -26.60
CA LEU A 358 -8.12 7.39 -26.35
C LEU A 358 -8.68 6.64 -27.56
N GLU A 359 -7.90 5.68 -28.08
CA GLU A 359 -8.48 4.60 -28.88
C GLU A 359 -9.30 3.70 -27.95
N LEU A 360 -10.59 3.58 -28.24
CA LEU A 360 -11.50 2.69 -27.51
C LEU A 360 -11.42 1.28 -28.09
N PRO A 361 -11.51 0.23 -27.27
CA PRO A 361 -11.61 -1.15 -27.73
C PRO A 361 -12.72 -1.36 -28.76
N ASP A 362 -12.50 -2.28 -29.71
CA ASP A 362 -13.44 -2.58 -30.79
C ASP A 362 -14.83 -2.99 -30.27
N GLU A 363 -14.92 -3.63 -29.10
CA GLU A 363 -16.19 -4.01 -28.46
C GLU A 363 -17.04 -2.82 -27.98
N LEU A 364 -16.46 -1.61 -27.97
CA LEU A 364 -17.14 -0.34 -27.68
C LEU A 364 -17.49 0.46 -28.95
N GLN A 365 -17.01 0.06 -30.14
CA GLN A 365 -17.47 0.66 -31.39
C GLN A 365 -18.99 0.46 -31.55
N GLY A 366 -19.68 1.51 -32.00
CA GLY A 366 -21.14 1.51 -32.14
C GLY A 366 -21.94 1.73 -30.84
N ARG A 367 -21.29 1.84 -29.66
CA ARG A 367 -21.98 2.33 -28.46
C ARG A 367 -22.30 3.84 -28.61
N PRO A 368 -23.40 4.35 -28.01
CA PRO A 368 -23.77 5.76 -28.15
C PRO A 368 -22.66 6.71 -27.66
N ARG A 369 -22.10 7.51 -28.57
CA ARG A 369 -21.11 8.54 -28.28
C ARG A 369 -21.82 9.88 -28.06
N TRP A 370 -21.59 10.50 -26.92
CA TRP A 370 -22.10 11.84 -26.60
C TRP A 370 -20.92 12.80 -26.57
N MET A 371 -20.79 13.64 -27.59
CA MET A 371 -19.85 14.77 -27.58
C MET A 371 -20.58 15.99 -27.03
N PHE A 372 -20.00 16.64 -26.03
CA PHE A 372 -20.56 17.85 -25.43
C PHE A 372 -19.74 19.05 -25.90
N ALA A 373 -20.36 19.94 -26.67
CA ALA A 373 -19.74 21.18 -27.12
C ALA A 373 -20.07 22.31 -26.14
N GLY A 374 -19.04 22.84 -25.47
CA GLY A 374 -19.14 24.03 -24.64
C GLY A 374 -19.69 23.81 -23.22
N GLY A 375 -18.89 24.23 -22.23
CA GLY A 375 -19.32 24.43 -20.85
C GLY A 375 -18.30 25.29 -20.13
N GLU A 376 -18.68 26.50 -19.73
CA GLU A 376 -17.86 27.31 -18.82
C GLU A 376 -18.10 26.81 -17.38
N GLY A 377 -17.03 26.38 -16.71
CA GLY A 377 -17.01 26.03 -15.29
C GLY A 377 -16.80 24.54 -14.97
N ASP A 378 -16.16 24.29 -13.84
CA ASP A 378 -15.53 23.01 -13.44
C ASP A 378 -16.50 21.84 -13.14
N ARG A 379 -17.82 21.98 -13.35
CA ARG A 379 -18.83 20.98 -12.94
C ARG A 379 -19.95 20.80 -13.94
N VAL A 380 -19.95 19.66 -14.63
CA VAL A 380 -21.12 19.12 -15.35
C VAL A 380 -21.84 18.11 -14.46
N THR A 381 -23.13 18.29 -14.22
CA THR A 381 -23.97 17.34 -13.46
C THR A 381 -24.85 16.53 -14.40
N MET A 382 -24.70 15.20 -14.40
CA MET A 382 -25.46 14.29 -15.27
C MET A 382 -26.41 13.40 -14.44
N ARG A 383 -27.61 13.12 -14.97
CA ARG A 383 -28.54 12.14 -14.40
C ARG A 383 -28.92 11.11 -15.46
N PHE A 384 -28.58 9.84 -15.22
CA PHE A 384 -28.89 8.73 -16.12
C PHE A 384 -30.09 7.92 -15.59
N ARG A 385 -30.99 7.51 -16.49
CA ARG A 385 -32.16 6.68 -16.14
C ARG A 385 -31.86 5.18 -16.02
N LYS A 386 -30.63 4.77 -16.36
CA LYS A 386 -30.12 3.39 -16.31
C LYS A 386 -28.62 3.43 -16.03
N ALA A 387 -28.06 2.33 -15.52
CA ALA A 387 -26.61 2.18 -15.36
C ALA A 387 -25.91 2.38 -16.72
N THR A 388 -24.99 3.33 -16.79
CA THR A 388 -24.34 3.79 -18.03
C THR A 388 -22.85 3.97 -17.76
N VAL A 389 -21.98 3.44 -18.61
CA VAL A 389 -20.54 3.74 -18.57
C VAL A 389 -20.32 5.05 -19.31
N VAL A 390 -19.67 6.02 -18.68
CA VAL A 390 -19.43 7.35 -19.25
C VAL A 390 -17.95 7.53 -19.54
N PHE A 391 -17.61 7.70 -20.81
CA PHE A 391 -16.28 8.14 -21.23
C PHE A 391 -16.33 9.65 -21.44
N ALA A 392 -15.63 10.41 -20.59
CA ALA A 392 -15.45 11.85 -20.75
C ALA A 392 -14.08 12.12 -21.39
N VAL A 393 -14.08 12.85 -22.49
CA VAL A 393 -12.88 13.44 -23.09
C VAL A 393 -13.12 14.94 -23.10
N PHE A 394 -12.20 15.70 -22.50
CA PHE A 394 -12.27 17.15 -22.43
C PHE A 394 -11.36 17.74 -23.51
N GLU A 395 -11.94 18.52 -24.42
CA GLU A 395 -11.20 19.45 -25.28
C GLU A 395 -11.15 20.80 -24.56
N TYR A 396 -9.95 21.29 -24.27
CA TYR A 396 -9.74 22.64 -23.76
C TYR A 396 -9.47 23.55 -24.96
N ASN A 397 -10.34 24.53 -25.20
CA ASN A 397 -10.07 25.58 -26.18
C ASN A 397 -9.21 26.65 -25.50
N ASP A 398 -7.96 26.81 -25.95
CA ASP A 398 -7.08 27.91 -25.56
C ASP A 398 -7.50 29.23 -26.24
N THR A 399 -8.63 29.80 -25.83
CA THR A 399 -9.12 31.14 -26.21
C THR A 399 -9.69 31.87 -25.01
#